data_AF-A0A817H215-F1
#
_entry.id   AF-A0A817H215-F1
#
_cell.length_a   1.000
_cell.length_b   1.000
_cell.length_c   1.000
_cell.angle_alpha   90.00
_cell.angle_beta   90.00
_cell.angle_gamma   90.00
#
_symmetry.space_group_name_H-M   'P 1'
#
loop_
_entity.id
_entity.type
_entity.pdbx_description
1 polymer ?
#
loop_
_entity_poly.entity_id
_entity_poly.type
_entity_poly.pdbx_seq_one_letter_code
_entity_poly.pdbx_strand_id
1 'polypeptide(L)' 'MSSIRHKYRSNRENERSVFKVFFSHYRKSINRALARLYVKDEEIELAKARLLLYHMCRLSLKEGLELLGIEALTRI' A
#
# COMPACT_ATOMS: atom_id res chain seq x y z
N MET A 1 30.52 19.40 10.60
CA MET A 1 29.54 19.06 9.53
C MET A 1 29.07 17.60 9.52
N SER A 2 29.50 16.72 10.44
CA SER A 2 29.06 15.31 10.50
C SER A 2 27.71 15.07 11.20
N SER A 3 27.38 15.87 12.22
CA SER A 3 26.16 15.74 13.03
C SER A 3 24.86 15.91 12.22
N ILE A 4 24.87 16.81 11.24
CA ILE A 4 23.71 17.09 10.40
C ILE A 4 23.38 15.91 9.47
N ARG A 5 24.38 15.25 8.86
CA ARG A 5 24.16 14.06 8.01
C ARG A 5 23.56 12.90 8.78
N HIS A 6 23.98 12.70 10.03
CA HIS A 6 23.45 11.63 10.88
C HIS A 6 21.97 11.85 11.23
N LYS A 7 21.57 13.11 11.51
CA LYS A 7 20.19 13.48 11.82
C LYS A 7 19.26 13.28 10.61
N TYR A 8 19.68 13.68 9.41
CA TYR A 8 18.88 13.45 8.19
C TYR A 8 18.75 11.96 7.82
N ARG A 9 19.80 11.17 8.09
CA ARG A 9 19.76 9.72 7.87
C ARG A 9 18.79 9.03 8.83
N SER A 10 18.85 9.37 10.12
CA SER A 10 17.94 8.85 11.14
C SER A 10 16.48 9.25 10.89
N ASN A 11 16.21 10.48 10.45
CA ASN A 11 14.84 10.90 10.07
C ASN A 11 14.29 10.10 8.89
N ARG A 12 15.08 9.90 7.82
CA ARG A 12 14.65 9.08 6.67
C ARG A 12 14.44 7.61 7.04
N GLU A 13 15.25 7.07 7.93
CA GLU A 13 15.11 5.69 8.43
C GLU A 13 13.85 5.54 9.29
N ASN A 14 13.54 6.52 10.15
CA ASN A 14 12.29 6.57 10.93
C ASN A 14 11.06 6.68 10.01
N GLU A 15 11.08 7.58 9.02
CA GLU A 15 9.98 7.74 8.05
C GLU A 15 9.74 6.45 7.27
N ARG A 16 10.80 5.80 6.76
CA ARG A 16 10.70 4.50 6.07
C ARG A 16 10.12 3.40 6.96
N SER A 17 10.47 3.38 8.24
CA SER A 17 9.93 2.42 9.19
C SER A 17 8.42 2.59 9.40
N VAL A 18 7.94 3.84 9.47
CA VAL A 18 6.51 4.18 9.58
C VAL A 18 5.76 3.72 8.33
N PHE A 19 6.28 4.01 7.13
CA PHE A 19 5.69 3.56 5.87
C PHE A 19 5.63 2.03 5.77
N LYS A 20 6.67 1.31 6.20
CA LYS A 20 6.68 -0.15 6.20
C LYS A 20 5.58 -0.73 7.11
N VAL A 21 5.41 -0.18 8.31
CA VAL A 21 4.34 -0.58 9.24
C VAL A 21 2.98 -0.27 8.63
N PHE A 22 2.79 0.94 8.10
CA PHE A 22 1.56 1.34 7.44
C PHE A 22 1.17 0.40 6.29
N PHE A 23 2.07 0.15 5.33
CA PHE A 23 1.78 -0.74 4.20
C PHE A 23 1.56 -2.19 4.62
N SER A 24 2.21 -2.65 5.69
CA SER A 24 1.95 -3.97 6.27
C SER A 24 0.52 -4.08 6.81
N HIS A 25 0.04 -3.08 7.55
CA HIS A 25 -1.35 -3.03 8.01
C HIS A 25 -2.34 -2.87 6.86
N TYR A 26 -2.01 -2.00 5.90
CA TYR A 26 -2.84 -1.72 4.73
C TYR A 26 -3.07 -2.98 3.90
N ARG A 27 -2.00 -3.72 3.59
CA ARG A 27 -2.07 -5.03 2.90
C ARG A 27 -2.96 -6.02 3.65
N LYS A 28 -2.81 -6.12 4.98
CA LYS A 28 -3.66 -7.02 5.80
C LYS A 28 -5.13 -6.63 5.72
N SER A 29 -5.45 -5.33 5.70
CA SER A 29 -6.82 -4.85 5.54
C SER A 29 -7.40 -5.18 4.17
N ILE A 30 -6.64 -5.00 3.09
CA ILE A 30 -7.06 -5.36 1.73
C ILE A 30 -7.32 -6.88 1.63
N ASN A 31 -6.43 -7.71 2.17
CA ASN A 31 -6.60 -9.17 2.14
C ASN A 31 -7.87 -9.61 2.90
N ARG A 32 -8.17 -8.99 4.06
CA ARG A 32 -9.42 -9.24 4.77
C ARG A 32 -10.64 -8.78 3.99
N ALA A 33 -10.53 -7.67 3.28
CA ALA A 33 -11.60 -7.18 2.41
C ALA A 33 -11.83 -8.16 1.24
N LEU A 34 -10.78 -8.65 0.58
CA LEU A 34 -10.88 -9.65 -0.49
C LEU A 34 -11.57 -10.95 -0.05
N ALA A 35 -11.37 -11.37 1.19
CA ALA A 35 -12.03 -12.57 1.73
C ALA A 35 -13.54 -12.37 2.00
N ARG A 36 -14.04 -11.13 1.98
CA ARG A 36 -15.42 -10.79 2.39
C ARG A 36 -16.23 -10.09 1.30
N LEU A 37 -15.58 -9.30 0.46
CA LEU A 37 -16.21 -8.46 -0.56
C LEU A 37 -15.91 -9.05 -1.94
N TYR A 38 -16.60 -10.14 -2.27
CA TYR A 38 -16.47 -10.77 -3.59
C TYR A 38 -16.89 -9.79 -4.69
N VAL A 39 -16.24 -9.83 -5.84
CA VAL A 39 -16.63 -8.98 -6.99
C VAL A 39 -17.53 -9.74 -7.95
N LYS A 40 -17.31 -11.05 -8.05
CA LYS A 40 -17.99 -11.92 -8.99
C LYS A 40 -19.42 -12.19 -8.50
N ASP A 41 -20.34 -12.29 -9.46
CA ASP A 41 -21.73 -12.69 -9.22
C ASP A 41 -22.53 -11.72 -8.31
N GLU A 42 -22.07 -10.47 -8.22
CA GLU A 42 -22.71 -9.39 -7.47
C GLU A 42 -23.49 -8.44 -8.42
N GLU A 43 -24.37 -7.62 -7.83
CA GLU A 43 -25.03 -6.53 -8.56
C GLU A 43 -24.01 -5.61 -9.23
N ILE A 44 -24.28 -5.18 -10.46
CA ILE A 44 -23.34 -4.42 -11.31
C ILE A 44 -22.76 -3.20 -10.58
N GLU A 45 -23.58 -2.41 -9.89
CA GLU A 45 -23.11 -1.21 -9.20
C GLU A 45 -22.25 -1.54 -7.97
N LEU A 46 -22.61 -2.60 -7.25
CA LEU A 46 -21.82 -3.09 -6.12
C LEU A 46 -20.47 -3.67 -6.58
N ALA A 47 -20.47 -4.43 -7.68
CA ALA A 47 -19.26 -4.96 -8.30
C ALA A 47 -18.33 -3.83 -8.77
N LYS A 48 -18.87 -2.78 -9.42
CA LYS A 48 -18.12 -1.58 -9.83
C LYS A 48 -17.50 -0.86 -8.62
N ALA A 49 -18.27 -0.65 -7.56
CA ALA A 49 -17.77 0.00 -6.35
C ALA A 49 -16.62 -0.79 -5.71
N ARG A 50 -16.76 -2.12 -5.62
CA ARG A 50 -15.72 -3.01 -5.10
C ARG A 50 -14.47 -3.03 -6.00
N LEU A 51 -14.64 -3.07 -7.31
CA LEU A 51 -13.54 -2.97 -8.27
C LEU A 51 -12.77 -1.65 -8.14
N LEU A 52 -13.49 -0.54 -8.02
CA LEU A 52 -12.89 0.77 -7.81
C LEU A 52 -12.09 0.82 -6.51
N LEU A 53 -12.66 0.29 -5.42
CA LEU A 53 -11.95 0.18 -4.14
C LEU A 53 -10.62 -0.59 -4.29
N TYR A 54 -10.65 -1.78 -4.90
CA TYR A 54 -9.44 -2.58 -5.09
C TYR A 54 -8.44 -1.94 -6.03
N HIS A 55 -8.91 -1.25 -7.07
CA HIS A 55 -8.06 -0.50 -7.98
C HIS A 55 -7.29 0.61 -7.26
N MET A 56 -7.99 1.43 -6.47
CA MET A 56 -7.37 2.49 -5.68
C MET A 56 -6.37 1.92 -4.66
N CYS A 57 -6.74 0.83 -3.98
CA CYS A 57 -5.85 0.14 -3.06
C CYS A 57 -4.55 -0.34 -3.74
N ARG A 58 -4.66 -0.87 -4.96
CA ARG A 58 -3.51 -1.33 -5.74
C ARG A 58 -2.60 -0.16 -6.13
N LEU A 59 -3.16 0.97 -6.57
CA LEU A 59 -2.39 2.17 -6.93
C LEU A 59 -1.65 2.75 -5.73
N SER A 60 -2.33 2.95 -4.60
CA SER A 60 -1.70 3.49 -3.40
C SER A 60 -0.60 2.57 -2.85
N LEU A 61 -0.77 1.25 -2.96
CA LEU A 61 0.29 0.30 -2.59
C LEU A 61 1.49 0.39 -3.54
N LYS A 62 1.25 0.51 -4.85
CA LYS A 62 2.30 0.66 -5.85
C LYS A 62 3.13 1.92 -5.59
N GLU A 63 2.49 3.09 -5.52
CA GLU A 63 3.16 4.37 -5.26
C GLU A 63 3.92 4.34 -3.91
N GLY A 64 3.30 3.73 -2.91
CA GLY A 64 3.90 3.50 -1.60
C GLY A 64 5.18 2.68 -1.60
N LEU A 65 5.21 1.60 -2.38
CA LEU A 65 6.39 0.77 -2.55
C LEU A 65 7.47 1.52 -3.35
N GLU A 66 7.09 2.26 -4.38
CA GLU A 66 8.02 3.09 -5.17
C GLU A 66 8.69 4.17 -4.31
N LEU A 67 7.96 4.82 -3.40
CA LEU A 67 8.53 5.75 -2.41
C LEU A 67 9.55 5.09 -1.46
N LEU A 68 9.39 3.79 -1.19
CA LEU A 68 10.34 3.00 -0.41
C LEU A 68 11.51 2.47 -1.25
N GLY A 69 11.53 2.74 -2.57
CA GLY A 69 12.51 2.20 -3.51
C GLY A 69 12.30 0.72 -3.82
N ILE A 70 11.09 0.20 -3.62
CA ILE A 70 10.71 -1.18 -3.91
C ILE A 70 9.85 -1.17 -5.18
N GLU A 71 10.27 -1.92 -6.19
CA GLU A 71 9.48 -2.06 -7.41
C GLU A 71 8.28 -2.99 -7.17
N ALA A 72 7.08 -2.51 -7.48
CA ALA A 72 5.87 -3.30 -7.33
C ALA A 72 5.73 -4.31 -8.49
N LEU A 73 5.60 -5.60 -8.16
CA LEU A 73 5.36 -6.64 -9.17
C LEU A 73 3.99 -6.43 -9.83
N THR A 74 3.99 -6.29 -11.15
CA THR A 74 2.79 -6.02 -11.96
C THR A 74 2.03 -7.28 -12.39
N ARG A 75 2.62 -8.47 -12.20
CA ARG A 75 2.01 -9.80 -12.40
C ARG A 75 2.53 -10.78 -11.35
N ILE A 76 1.61 -11.56 -10.76
CA ILE A 76 1.88 -12.82 -10.04
C ILE A 76 1.07 -13.89 -10.76
#